data_AF-A0A7Y4DTM0-F1
#
_entry.id   AF-A0A7Y4DTM0-F1
#
_cell.length_a   1.000
_cell.length_b   1.000
_cell.length_c   1.000
_cell.angle_alpha   90.00
_cell.angle_beta   90.00
_cell.angle_gamma   90.00
#
_symmetry.space_group_name_H-M   'P 1'
#
loop_
_entity.id
_entity.type
_entity.pdbx_description
1 polymer ?
#
loop_
_entity_poly.entity_id
_entity_poly.type
_entity_poly.pdbx_seq_one_letter_code
_entity_poly.pdbx_strand_id
1 'polypeptide(L)'
;MYGYMFIALVGISLVGCKDDNSKAVEDAISGDTLLNVFKEEVSNPPSKSSPSEPMPSPIEPNALGNLVEIKMLLPEGQLSVPANSKMKLRITGIYENGTEDITEQAKLTILDDVSNITFTEGNQIQAGVWDSSGNYNDTRIEAEFEDVKAELTVNVMEGVCEETLTLAQVEALNGACVMSYTYEGKEYVFTPREKFMDGLGYTASDIKENEGRTYGRIHNDDYPYALFRRDGKRVTWENYTQDNNLYGQAERFCRDLAQMSFNNKDGWKMANSEELENLLNHYNNDGLMSSGAIPLHYFSIWSDQRFTSQYASFTLNANDPSNRVGRYLSGKHAVICRSE
;
A
#
# COMPACT_ATOMS: atom_id res chain seq x y z
N MET A 1 -5.40 49.52 8.69
CA MET A 1 -5.32 49.48 10.15
C MET A 1 -5.34 48.01 10.53
N TYR A 2 -4.15 47.42 10.72
CA TYR A 2 -3.95 45.99 10.89
C TYR A 2 -4.19 45.59 12.35
N GLY A 3 -5.12 44.66 12.58
CA GLY A 3 -5.33 44.04 13.89
C GLY A 3 -4.78 42.62 13.87
N TYR A 4 -3.57 42.45 14.39
CA TYR A 4 -3.00 41.12 14.67
C TYR A 4 -3.64 40.58 15.95
N MET A 5 -4.38 39.48 15.83
CA MET A 5 -4.87 38.72 16.97
C MET A 5 -3.85 37.61 17.28
N PHE A 6 -3.10 37.78 18.37
CA PHE A 6 -2.22 36.76 18.92
C PHE A 6 -3.07 35.74 19.68
N ILE A 7 -3.05 34.48 19.24
CA ILE A 7 -3.57 33.35 20.03
C ILE A 7 -2.40 32.81 20.85
N ALA A 8 -2.49 32.97 22.16
CA ALA A 8 -1.57 32.37 23.12
C ALA A 8 -1.99 30.92 23.37
N LEU A 9 -1.17 29.95 22.96
CA LEU A 9 -1.30 28.55 23.33
C LEU A 9 -0.75 28.36 24.75
N VAL A 10 -1.65 28.07 25.68
CA VAL A 10 -1.32 27.65 27.05
C VAL A 10 -0.99 26.16 27.01
N GLY A 11 0.29 25.83 27.20
CA GLY A 11 0.74 24.46 27.41
C GLY A 11 0.28 23.95 28.77
N ILE A 12 -0.53 22.89 28.78
CA ILE A 12 -0.84 22.12 29.99
C ILE A 12 0.08 20.90 30.00
N SER A 13 1.08 20.93 30.87
CA SER A 13 1.91 19.78 31.21
C SER A 13 1.15 18.91 32.21
N LEU A 14 0.81 17.67 31.84
CA LEU A 14 0.36 16.66 32.78
C LEU A 14 1.54 15.77 33.19
N VAL A 15 1.76 15.73 34.51
CA VAL A 15 2.76 14.96 35.24
C VAL A 15 2.04 13.88 36.05
N GLY A 16 2.60 12.66 36.05
CA GLY A 16 2.32 11.57 37.01
C GLY A 16 1.12 10.68 36.66
N CYS A 17 1.14 9.36 36.82
CA CYS A 17 1.79 8.57 37.86
C CYS A 17 2.33 7.22 37.36
N LYS A 18 3.38 6.79 38.06
CA LYS A 18 4.03 5.48 38.04
C LYS A 18 3.47 4.68 39.22
N ASP A 19 3.02 3.46 38.98
CA ASP A 19 2.81 2.47 40.05
C ASP A 19 3.51 1.16 39.69
N ASP A 20 4.56 0.89 40.45
CA ASP A 20 5.19 -0.41 40.58
C ASP A 20 4.26 -1.31 41.42
N ASN A 21 4.02 -2.56 41.02
CA ASN A 21 3.79 -3.58 42.03
C ASN A 21 4.32 -4.96 41.63
N SER A 22 5.14 -5.47 42.54
CA SER A 22 5.98 -6.65 42.43
C SER A 22 5.34 -7.87 43.07
N LYS A 23 5.91 -9.03 42.71
CA LYS A 23 5.99 -10.30 43.48
C LYS A 23 4.72 -11.13 43.57
N ALA A 24 4.78 -12.44 43.72
CA ALA A 24 5.78 -13.51 43.51
C ALA A 24 5.06 -14.74 44.06
N VAL A 25 5.10 -15.90 43.40
CA VAL A 25 5.00 -17.20 44.10
C VAL A 25 5.80 -18.22 43.30
N GLU A 26 6.89 -18.66 43.92
CA GLU A 26 7.62 -19.89 43.65
C GLU A 26 6.75 -21.11 44.00
N ASP A 27 6.90 -22.23 43.29
CA ASP A 27 7.22 -23.48 43.98
C ASP A 27 7.77 -24.54 43.03
N ALA A 28 8.82 -25.17 43.52
CA ALA A 28 9.60 -26.25 42.92
C ALA A 28 8.98 -27.63 43.20
N ILE A 29 9.45 -28.66 42.47
CA ILE A 29 9.65 -30.09 42.84
C ILE A 29 10.13 -30.77 41.54
N SER A 30 11.41 -31.15 41.36
CA SER A 30 12.20 -32.24 41.98
C SER A 30 11.90 -33.65 41.41
N GLY A 31 12.97 -34.37 41.03
CA GLY A 31 12.99 -35.82 40.74
C GLY A 31 13.43 -36.18 39.30
N ASP A 32 14.71 -36.42 38.95
CA ASP A 32 15.56 -37.61 39.26
C ASP A 32 14.96 -38.90 38.60
N THR A 33 15.63 -39.82 37.89
CA THR A 33 17.05 -40.20 37.68
C THR A 33 17.14 -41.33 36.60
N LEU A 34 18.34 -41.55 36.02
CA LEU A 34 18.98 -42.84 35.56
C LEU A 34 18.82 -43.46 34.13
N LEU A 35 19.98 -43.47 33.43
CA LEU A 35 20.78 -44.58 32.84
C LEU A 35 20.22 -45.60 31.82
N ASN A 36 20.90 -45.69 30.65
CA ASN A 36 21.64 -46.87 30.11
C ASN A 36 22.14 -46.54 28.69
N VAL A 37 23.44 -46.43 28.38
CA VAL A 37 24.46 -47.47 28.12
C VAL A 37 24.04 -48.52 27.08
N PHE A 38 24.56 -48.39 25.85
CA PHE A 38 24.97 -49.52 24.99
C PHE A 38 26.20 -49.14 24.17
N LYS A 39 27.06 -50.13 23.94
CA LYS A 39 28.46 -50.05 23.50
C LYS A 39 28.60 -50.78 22.15
N GLU A 40 29.51 -50.25 21.30
CA GLU A 40 30.32 -50.88 20.23
C GLU A 40 29.73 -51.94 19.27
N GLU A 41 29.95 -51.76 17.96
CA GLU A 41 30.96 -52.55 17.22
C GLU A 41 31.26 -52.01 15.80
N VAL A 42 32.46 -52.34 15.34
CA VAL A 42 33.18 -51.87 14.13
C VAL A 42 32.99 -52.84 12.97
N SER A 43 32.82 -52.37 11.73
CA SER A 43 33.47 -52.97 10.55
C SER A 43 33.40 -52.05 9.30
N ASN A 44 34.56 -51.90 8.65
CA ASN A 44 34.79 -51.38 7.29
C ASN A 44 35.56 -52.49 6.53
N PRO A 45 35.75 -52.46 5.19
CA PRO A 45 34.93 -51.90 4.09
C PRO A 45 34.76 -52.96 2.95
N PRO A 46 34.31 -52.60 1.74
CA PRO A 46 35.33 -52.50 0.68
C PRO A 46 35.18 -51.33 -0.30
N SER A 47 36.35 -50.92 -0.78
CA SER A 47 36.66 -49.99 -1.87
C SER A 47 35.75 -50.12 -3.10
N LYS A 48 35.13 -49.00 -3.49
CA LYS A 48 34.61 -48.76 -4.85
C LYS A 48 35.22 -47.49 -5.41
N SER A 49 35.77 -47.65 -6.60
CA SER A 49 36.36 -46.70 -7.53
C SER A 49 35.63 -45.36 -7.63
N SER A 50 36.40 -44.28 -7.53
CA SER A 50 36.01 -42.90 -7.85
C SER A 50 35.41 -42.80 -9.26
N PRO A 51 34.19 -42.26 -9.42
CA PRO A 51 33.77 -41.67 -10.67
C PRO A 51 34.55 -40.35 -10.82
N SER A 52 35.31 -40.24 -11.91
CA SER A 52 35.84 -38.99 -12.42
C SER A 52 34.75 -37.92 -12.44
N GLU A 53 34.98 -36.80 -11.76
CA GLU A 53 34.12 -35.62 -11.82
C GLU A 53 33.86 -35.24 -13.28
N PRO A 54 32.60 -35.08 -13.70
CA PRO A 54 32.32 -34.50 -15.01
C PRO A 54 32.92 -33.10 -15.05
N MET A 55 33.78 -32.84 -16.04
CA MET A 55 34.26 -31.49 -16.29
C MET A 55 33.03 -30.56 -16.41
N PRO A 56 33.05 -29.38 -15.77
CA PRO A 56 31.99 -28.41 -15.94
C PRO A 56 31.85 -28.11 -17.43
N SER A 57 30.64 -28.29 -17.94
CA SER A 57 30.27 -27.90 -19.30
C SER A 57 30.74 -26.45 -19.54
N PRO A 58 31.27 -26.13 -20.74
CA PRO A 58 31.57 -24.75 -21.09
C PRO A 58 30.34 -23.90 -20.82
N ILE A 59 30.50 -22.84 -20.02
CA ILE A 59 29.46 -21.85 -19.78
C ILE A 59 29.09 -21.31 -21.17
N GLU A 60 27.87 -21.62 -21.64
CA GLU A 60 27.39 -21.04 -22.88
C GLU A 60 27.41 -19.52 -22.70
N PRO A 61 28.07 -18.76 -23.60
CA PRO A 61 28.12 -17.32 -23.50
C PRO A 61 26.68 -16.78 -23.49
N ASN A 62 26.36 -15.95 -22.50
CA ASN A 62 25.04 -15.33 -22.39
C ASN A 62 24.73 -14.66 -23.74
N ALA A 63 23.62 -15.06 -24.37
CA ALA A 63 23.23 -14.58 -25.70
C ALA A 63 23.03 -13.06 -25.73
N LEU A 64 22.86 -12.42 -24.57
CA LEU A 64 22.70 -10.98 -24.41
C LEU A 64 24.04 -10.21 -24.42
N GLY A 65 25.19 -10.90 -24.37
CA GLY A 65 26.50 -10.28 -24.27
C GLY A 65 26.88 -9.94 -22.84
N ASN A 66 27.82 -9.00 -22.67
CA ASN A 66 28.26 -8.58 -21.33
C ASN A 66 27.22 -7.66 -20.68
N LEU A 67 27.10 -7.77 -19.36
CA LEU A 67 26.34 -6.81 -18.55
C LEU A 67 27.06 -5.46 -18.56
N VAL A 68 26.31 -4.39 -18.82
CA VAL A 68 26.81 -3.01 -18.90
C VAL A 68 26.39 -2.22 -17.67
N GLU A 69 25.13 -2.34 -17.26
CA GLU A 69 24.51 -1.56 -16.19
C GLU A 69 23.34 -2.35 -15.58
N ILE A 70 22.99 -2.09 -14.33
CA ILE A 70 21.70 -2.50 -13.77
C ILE A 70 20.89 -1.25 -13.40
N LYS A 71 19.57 -1.31 -13.55
CA LYS A 71 18.65 -0.23 -13.14
C LYS A 71 17.62 -0.76 -12.17
N MET A 72 17.46 -0.06 -11.05
CA MET A 72 16.33 -0.24 -10.16
C MET A 72 15.21 0.72 -10.52
N LEU A 73 14.00 0.19 -10.65
CA LEU A 73 12.80 0.93 -11.02
C LEU A 73 11.70 0.69 -10.00
N LEU A 74 11.08 1.79 -9.56
CA LEU A 74 9.85 1.77 -8.80
C LEU A 74 8.67 1.43 -9.74
N PRO A 75 7.58 0.80 -9.24
CA PRO A 75 6.40 0.53 -10.06
C PRO A 75 5.81 1.83 -10.63
N GLU A 76 5.57 1.87 -11.95
CA GLU A 76 4.83 2.93 -12.68
C GLU A 76 4.86 4.35 -12.05
N GLY A 77 6.04 4.95 -11.92
CA GLY A 77 6.18 6.34 -11.46
C GLY A 77 5.87 6.57 -9.97
N GLN A 78 5.72 5.52 -9.16
CA GLN A 78 5.62 5.62 -7.71
C GLN A 78 6.81 6.42 -7.17
N LEU A 79 6.53 7.42 -6.34
CA LEU A 79 7.56 8.24 -5.71
C LEU A 79 7.82 7.81 -4.27
N SER A 80 6.79 7.28 -3.61
CA SER A 80 6.82 6.93 -2.20
C SER A 80 6.07 5.63 -1.90
N VAL A 81 6.46 4.95 -0.81
CA VAL A 81 5.78 3.79 -0.25
C VAL A 81 4.97 4.22 0.96
N PRO A 82 3.66 3.97 1.00
CA PRO A 82 2.90 4.24 2.20
C PRO A 82 3.38 3.34 3.36
N ALA A 83 3.40 3.89 4.58
CA ALA A 83 3.70 3.12 5.78
C ALA A 83 2.82 1.87 5.89
N ASN A 84 3.34 0.84 6.55
CA ASN A 84 2.68 -0.46 6.68
C ASN A 84 2.25 -1.08 5.33
N SER A 85 2.97 -0.78 4.24
CA SER A 85 2.66 -1.30 2.91
C SER A 85 3.91 -1.88 2.26
N LYS A 86 3.68 -2.72 1.24
CA LYS A 86 4.72 -3.36 0.43
C LYS A 86 4.87 -2.67 -0.91
N MET A 87 6.07 -2.74 -1.48
CA MET A 87 6.31 -2.33 -2.85
C MET A 87 7.27 -3.31 -3.52
N LYS A 88 6.91 -3.78 -4.71
CA LYS A 88 7.80 -4.61 -5.52
C LYS A 88 8.82 -3.74 -6.23
N LEU A 89 10.10 -4.01 -6.04
CA LEU A 89 11.16 -3.39 -6.84
C LEU A 89 11.34 -4.19 -8.12
N ARG A 90 11.67 -3.49 -9.22
CA ARG A 90 12.07 -4.13 -10.47
C ARG A 90 13.53 -3.80 -10.77
N ILE A 91 14.33 -4.81 -11.03
CA ILE A 91 15.75 -4.66 -11.34
C ILE A 91 15.97 -5.17 -12.75
N THR A 92 16.43 -4.30 -13.64
CA THR A 92 16.66 -4.63 -15.05
C THR A 92 18.15 -4.58 -15.34
N GLY A 93 18.71 -5.69 -15.82
CA GLY A 93 20.05 -5.76 -16.35
C GLY A 93 20.05 -5.22 -17.78
N ILE A 94 20.98 -4.33 -18.08
CA ILE A 94 21.22 -3.78 -19.41
C ILE A 94 22.50 -4.41 -19.94
N TYR A 95 22.37 -5.15 -21.02
CA TYR A 95 23.45 -5.86 -21.69
C TYR A 95 23.74 -5.21 -23.04
N GLU A 96 24.87 -5.56 -23.65
CA GLU A 96 25.26 -5.04 -24.98
C GLU A 96 24.17 -5.26 -26.05
N ASN A 97 23.45 -6.39 -26.00
CA ASN A 97 22.48 -6.78 -27.01
C ASN A 97 21.01 -6.78 -26.52
N GLY A 98 20.72 -6.25 -25.32
CA GLY A 98 19.35 -6.25 -24.82
C GLY A 98 19.21 -5.92 -23.34
N THR A 99 18.03 -6.22 -22.79
CA THR A 99 17.73 -6.04 -21.37
C THR A 99 17.07 -7.29 -20.82
N GLU A 100 17.35 -7.63 -19.57
CA GLU A 100 16.76 -8.77 -18.86
C GLU A 100 16.20 -8.34 -17.50
N ASP A 101 15.09 -8.97 -17.09
CA ASP A 101 14.56 -8.79 -15.75
C ASP A 101 15.34 -9.68 -14.78
N ILE A 102 16.26 -9.05 -14.04
CA ILE A 102 17.14 -9.72 -13.08
C ILE A 102 16.65 -9.54 -11.65
N THR A 103 15.38 -9.16 -11.47
CA THR A 103 14.82 -8.82 -10.15
C THR A 103 15.10 -9.90 -9.13
N GLU A 104 14.86 -11.17 -9.44
CA GLU A 104 15.03 -12.28 -8.48
C GLU A 104 16.50 -12.73 -8.32
N GLN A 105 17.42 -12.26 -9.17
CA GLN A 105 18.84 -12.67 -9.14
C GLN A 105 19.74 -11.62 -8.49
N ALA A 106 19.37 -10.34 -8.57
CA ALA A 106 20.11 -9.28 -7.95
C ALA A 106 20.01 -9.34 -6.43
N LYS A 107 21.14 -9.13 -5.76
CA LYS A 107 21.23 -9.05 -4.31
C LYS A 107 20.87 -7.62 -3.87
N LEU A 108 19.91 -7.51 -2.96
CA LEU A 108 19.52 -6.24 -2.38
C LEU A 108 20.15 -6.02 -1.00
N THR A 109 20.64 -4.81 -0.75
CA THR A 109 21.20 -4.38 0.54
C THR A 109 20.64 -3.01 0.92
N ILE A 110 20.27 -2.82 2.18
CA ILE A 110 19.91 -1.50 2.71
C ILE A 110 21.20 -0.82 3.16
N LEU A 111 21.51 0.35 2.60
CA LEU A 111 22.73 1.10 2.92
C LEU A 111 22.54 1.97 4.16
N ASP A 112 21.40 2.66 4.23
CA ASP A 112 21.03 3.57 5.31
C ASP A 112 19.59 3.24 5.73
N ASP A 113 19.41 2.45 6.79
CA ASP A 113 18.07 2.13 7.30
C ASP A 113 17.61 3.19 8.29
N VAL A 114 16.97 4.21 7.74
CA VAL A 114 16.35 5.29 8.50
C VAL A 114 14.85 5.07 8.63
N SER A 115 14.17 4.47 7.64
CA SER A 115 12.70 4.43 7.56
C SER A 115 12.03 3.09 7.90
N ASN A 116 12.72 2.21 8.65
CA ASN A 116 12.25 0.88 9.04
C ASN A 116 11.81 0.03 7.83
N ILE A 117 12.55 0.10 6.73
CA ILE A 117 12.26 -0.74 5.56
C ILE A 117 12.89 -2.11 5.77
N THR A 118 12.15 -3.16 5.42
CA THR A 118 12.68 -4.52 5.39
C THR A 118 12.46 -5.14 4.03
N PHE A 119 13.33 -6.07 3.62
CA PHE A 119 13.09 -6.90 2.44
C PHE A 119 12.21 -8.08 2.81
N THR A 120 11.22 -8.36 1.98
CA THR A 120 10.39 -9.56 2.03
C THR A 120 10.69 -10.46 0.83
N GLU A 121 10.02 -11.60 0.73
CA GLU A 121 10.16 -12.51 -0.40
C GLU A 121 9.91 -11.81 -1.76
N GLY A 122 10.59 -12.27 -2.81
CA GLY A 122 10.41 -11.76 -4.18
C GLY A 122 10.91 -10.33 -4.40
N ASN A 123 11.91 -9.90 -3.62
CA ASN A 123 12.53 -8.56 -3.68
C ASN A 123 11.52 -7.42 -3.58
N GLN A 124 10.52 -7.64 -2.72
CA GLN A 124 9.62 -6.61 -2.24
C GLN A 124 10.22 -5.92 -1.01
N ILE A 125 9.96 -4.63 -0.89
CA ILE A 125 10.23 -3.89 0.34
C ILE A 125 8.93 -3.74 1.12
N GLN A 126 9.01 -3.86 2.44
CA GLN A 126 7.93 -3.56 3.38
C GLN A 126 8.34 -2.30 4.14
N ALA A 127 7.55 -1.24 4.01
CA ALA A 127 7.67 -0.06 4.83
C ALA A 127 7.12 -0.35 6.25
N GLY A 128 7.88 0.08 7.26
CA GLY A 128 7.47 0.01 8.65
C GLY A 128 6.41 1.05 9.03
N VAL A 129 6.30 1.29 10.34
CA VAL A 129 5.41 2.31 10.90
C VAL A 129 5.93 3.70 10.56
N TRP A 130 5.02 4.61 10.20
CA TRP A 130 5.33 6.02 9.95
C TRP A 130 5.81 6.72 11.22
N ASP A 131 6.87 7.52 11.11
CA ASP A 131 7.33 8.40 12.17
C ASP A 131 7.05 9.87 11.80
N SER A 132 6.12 10.49 12.54
CA SER A 132 5.73 11.89 12.35
C SER A 132 6.82 12.90 12.77
N SER A 133 7.93 12.44 13.37
CA SER A 133 9.08 13.29 13.70
C SER A 133 9.84 13.81 12.47
N GLY A 134 9.59 13.22 11.29
CA GLY A 134 10.10 13.69 9.99
C GLY A 134 11.58 13.43 9.73
N ASN A 135 12.27 12.67 10.60
CA ASN A 135 13.71 12.45 10.50
C ASN A 135 14.09 11.23 9.63
N TYR A 136 13.12 10.46 9.12
CA TYR A 136 13.33 9.06 8.78
C TYR A 136 12.49 8.59 7.57
N ASN A 137 12.49 9.32 6.46
CA ASN A 137 11.63 8.94 5.32
C ASN A 137 12.38 8.42 4.10
N ASP A 138 13.69 8.65 3.97
CA ASP A 138 14.42 8.29 2.76
C ASP A 138 15.42 7.16 3.03
N THR A 139 15.09 5.93 2.64
CA THR A 139 16.00 4.79 2.75
C THR A 139 16.74 4.55 1.45
N ARG A 140 18.06 4.43 1.53
CA ARG A 140 18.92 4.08 0.40
C ARG A 140 19.07 2.56 0.28
N ILE A 141 18.74 2.05 -0.90
CA ILE A 141 18.84 0.65 -1.26
C ILE A 141 19.92 0.52 -2.34
N GLU A 142 20.74 -0.52 -2.24
CA GLU A 142 21.68 -0.95 -3.27
C GLU A 142 21.21 -2.28 -3.87
N ALA A 143 21.23 -2.38 -5.19
CA ALA A 143 21.17 -3.66 -5.90
C ALA A 143 22.56 -4.00 -6.43
N GLU A 144 22.92 -5.28 -6.39
CA GLU A 144 24.19 -5.80 -6.88
C GLU A 144 23.96 -7.07 -7.72
N PHE A 145 24.53 -7.14 -8.92
CA PHE A 145 24.50 -8.30 -9.80
C PHE A 145 25.75 -8.33 -10.70
N GLU A 146 26.48 -9.46 -10.74
CA GLU A 146 27.73 -9.63 -11.50
C GLU A 146 28.73 -8.46 -11.30
N ASP A 147 28.95 -8.05 -10.04
CA ASP A 147 29.81 -6.93 -9.61
C ASP A 147 29.36 -5.52 -10.07
N VAL A 148 28.21 -5.42 -10.76
CA VAL A 148 27.57 -4.15 -11.12
C VAL A 148 26.59 -3.76 -10.03
N LYS A 149 26.61 -2.48 -9.64
CA LYS A 149 25.78 -1.92 -8.57
C LYS A 149 24.90 -0.79 -9.08
N ALA A 150 23.72 -0.66 -8.50
CA ALA A 150 22.87 0.51 -8.63
C ALA A 150 22.32 0.90 -7.26
N GLU A 151 21.96 2.17 -7.12
CA GLU A 151 21.32 2.68 -5.91
C GLU A 151 19.97 3.31 -6.22
N LEU A 152 19.07 3.25 -5.25
CA LEU A 152 17.74 3.85 -5.29
C LEU A 152 17.43 4.40 -3.91
N THR A 153 16.94 5.63 -3.86
CA THR A 153 16.37 6.19 -2.63
C THR A 153 14.87 5.97 -2.67
N VAL A 154 14.33 5.33 -1.64
CA VAL A 154 12.90 5.11 -1.46
C VAL A 154 12.40 6.02 -0.36
N ASN A 155 11.39 6.82 -0.69
CA ASN A 155 10.69 7.62 0.30
C ASN A 155 9.53 6.81 0.92
N VAL A 156 9.46 6.73 2.25
CA VAL A 156 8.26 6.30 2.97
C VAL A 156 7.38 7.53 3.18
N MET A 157 6.08 7.36 3.01
CA MET A 157 5.08 8.38 3.35
C MET A 157 4.07 7.83 4.33
N GLU A 158 3.33 8.71 5.00
CA GLU A 158 2.21 8.30 5.84
C GLU A 158 1.20 7.51 5.01
N GLY A 159 0.75 6.36 5.52
CA GLY A 159 -0.23 5.52 4.83
C GLY A 159 -1.65 5.98 5.12
N VAL A 160 -2.12 5.59 6.29
CA VAL A 160 -3.39 6.02 6.85
C VAL A 160 -3.14 7.19 7.80
N CYS A 161 -3.99 8.20 7.75
CA CYS A 161 -3.90 9.35 8.67
C CYS A 161 -4.08 8.88 10.12
N GLU A 162 -3.32 9.45 11.05
CA GLU A 162 -3.52 9.17 12.48
C GLU A 162 -4.99 9.40 12.90
N GLU A 163 -5.59 8.41 13.57
CA GLU A 163 -7.02 8.40 13.94
C GLU A 163 -7.44 9.60 14.80
N THR A 164 -6.50 10.21 15.51
CA THR A 164 -6.76 11.38 16.39
C THR A 164 -6.87 12.69 15.61
N LEU A 165 -6.48 12.71 14.33
CA LEU A 165 -6.52 13.92 13.52
C LEU A 165 -7.95 14.25 13.12
N THR A 166 -8.32 15.49 13.37
CA THR A 166 -9.53 16.09 12.80
C THR A 166 -9.38 16.27 11.30
N LEU A 167 -10.50 16.36 10.57
CA LEU A 167 -10.50 16.69 9.14
C LEU A 167 -9.67 17.94 8.84
N ALA A 168 -9.83 19.01 9.63
CA ALA A 168 -9.07 20.25 9.46
C ALA A 168 -7.55 20.06 9.60
N GLN A 169 -7.11 19.14 10.47
CA GLN A 169 -5.68 18.81 10.60
C GLN A 169 -5.17 18.02 9.40
N VAL A 170 -5.92 17.02 8.94
CA VAL A 170 -5.60 16.29 7.70
C VAL A 170 -5.57 17.23 6.49
N GLU A 171 -6.49 18.19 6.47
CA GLU A 171 -6.55 19.24 5.46
C GLU A 171 -5.29 20.12 5.48
N ALA A 172 -4.87 20.54 6.68
CA ALA A 172 -3.67 21.35 6.92
C ALA A 172 -2.35 20.63 6.59
N LEU A 173 -2.30 19.31 6.72
CA LEU A 173 -1.16 18.48 6.28
C LEU A 173 -1.07 18.32 4.75
N ASN A 174 -1.99 18.95 4.02
CA ASN A 174 -2.17 18.83 2.58
C ASN A 174 -2.40 17.38 2.11
N GLY A 175 -2.91 16.49 2.99
CA GLY A 175 -3.36 15.16 2.60
C GLY A 175 -2.26 14.20 2.15
N ALA A 176 -1.14 14.17 2.87
CA ALA A 176 -0.06 13.19 2.63
C ALA A 176 -0.40 11.76 3.11
N CYS A 177 -1.62 11.55 3.61
CA CYS A 177 -2.15 10.30 4.16
C CYS A 177 -3.59 10.09 3.67
N VAL A 178 -4.11 8.87 3.79
CA VAL A 178 -5.50 8.53 3.45
C VAL A 178 -6.34 8.38 4.72
N MET A 179 -7.55 8.94 4.71
CA MET A 179 -8.51 8.70 5.78
C MET A 179 -8.99 7.25 5.72
N SER A 180 -8.95 6.55 6.87
CA SER A 180 -9.57 5.24 7.00
C SER A 180 -10.64 5.21 8.09
N TYR A 181 -11.52 4.21 7.98
CA TYR A 181 -12.69 3.99 8.84
C TYR A 181 -12.83 2.51 9.12
N THR A 182 -13.17 2.15 10.35
CA THR A 182 -13.46 0.75 10.69
C THR A 182 -14.93 0.58 11.01
N TYR A 183 -15.59 -0.36 10.32
CA TYR A 183 -16.98 -0.72 10.58
C TYR A 183 -17.19 -2.21 10.34
N GLU A 184 -17.86 -2.89 11.29
CA GLU A 184 -18.10 -4.35 11.26
C GLU A 184 -16.85 -5.19 10.99
N GLY A 185 -15.70 -4.78 11.56
CA GLY A 185 -14.42 -5.48 11.41
C GLY A 185 -13.73 -5.30 10.07
N LYS A 186 -14.30 -4.50 9.16
CA LYS A 186 -13.66 -4.10 7.89
C LYS A 186 -13.08 -2.70 8.00
N GLU A 187 -11.93 -2.50 7.38
CA GLU A 187 -11.36 -1.17 7.18
C GLU A 187 -11.80 -0.62 5.82
N TYR A 188 -12.13 0.66 5.77
CA TYR A 188 -12.55 1.39 4.58
C TYR A 188 -11.63 2.59 4.42
N VAL A 189 -11.00 2.75 3.27
CA VAL A 189 -10.20 3.92 2.93
C VAL A 189 -10.98 4.82 1.99
N PHE A 190 -11.03 6.10 2.34
CA PHE A 190 -11.71 7.10 1.53
C PHE A 190 -10.88 7.47 0.31
N THR A 191 -11.54 8.14 -0.63
CA THR A 191 -10.87 8.74 -1.78
C THR A 191 -9.71 9.62 -1.26
N PRO A 192 -8.49 9.44 -1.74
CA PRO A 192 -7.33 10.18 -1.23
C PRO A 192 -7.27 11.61 -1.77
N ARG A 193 -6.47 12.45 -1.11
CA ARG A 193 -6.15 13.81 -1.60
C ARG A 193 -5.01 13.77 -2.61
N GLU A 194 -4.86 14.85 -3.37
CA GLU A 194 -3.89 14.97 -4.47
C GLU A 194 -2.46 14.59 -4.05
N LYS A 195 -1.97 15.07 -2.91
CA LYS A 195 -0.59 14.81 -2.47
C LYS A 195 -0.30 13.32 -2.22
N PHE A 196 -1.24 12.58 -1.64
CA PHE A 196 -1.09 11.13 -1.48
C PHE A 196 -1.09 10.41 -2.84
N MET A 197 -1.91 10.89 -3.78
CA MET A 197 -1.94 10.36 -5.15
C MET A 197 -0.61 10.61 -5.87
N ASP A 198 -0.05 11.81 -5.74
CA ASP A 198 1.27 12.14 -6.30
C ASP A 198 2.37 11.25 -5.73
N GLY A 199 2.35 10.99 -4.41
CA GLY A 199 3.27 10.05 -3.76
C GLY A 199 3.17 8.63 -4.33
N LEU A 200 1.95 8.18 -4.66
CA LEU A 200 1.73 6.92 -5.37
C LEU A 200 2.07 6.97 -6.88
N GLY A 201 2.46 8.12 -7.42
CA GLY A 201 2.75 8.28 -8.85
C GLY A 201 1.50 8.40 -9.73
N TYR A 202 0.33 8.68 -9.13
CA TYR A 202 -0.90 8.88 -9.89
C TYR A 202 -0.94 10.26 -10.54
N THR A 203 -1.51 10.34 -11.74
CA THR A 203 -1.69 11.62 -12.46
C THR A 203 -3.13 11.84 -12.93
N ALA A 204 -3.53 13.09 -13.13
CA ALA A 204 -4.86 13.41 -13.66
C ALA A 204 -4.99 13.00 -15.15
N SER A 205 -6.06 12.29 -15.49
CA SER A 205 -6.40 11.90 -16.86
C SER A 205 -7.91 11.72 -17.01
N ASP A 206 -8.57 12.66 -17.69
CA ASP A 206 -10.01 12.66 -17.93
C ASP A 206 -10.38 12.19 -19.35
N ILE A 207 -9.71 11.15 -19.84
CA ILE A 207 -9.99 10.57 -21.16
C ILE A 207 -10.55 9.15 -21.01
N LYS A 208 -11.30 8.70 -22.02
CA LYS A 208 -11.92 7.37 -22.04
C LYS A 208 -10.87 6.26 -22.07
N GLU A 209 -9.76 6.49 -22.75
CA GLU A 209 -8.66 5.55 -22.95
C GLU A 209 -7.62 5.61 -21.81
N ASN A 210 -7.98 6.15 -20.63
CA ASN A 210 -7.07 6.24 -19.51
C ASN A 210 -6.51 4.86 -19.10
N GLU A 211 -5.23 4.82 -18.73
CA GLU A 211 -4.52 3.61 -18.33
C GLU A 211 -3.45 3.95 -17.27
N GLY A 212 -2.89 2.93 -16.62
CA GLY A 212 -1.92 3.12 -15.55
C GLY A 212 -2.50 3.82 -14.33
N ARG A 213 -1.60 4.38 -13.51
CA ARG A 213 -1.93 5.15 -12.30
C ARG A 213 -2.48 6.54 -12.65
N THR A 214 -3.79 6.60 -12.83
CA THR A 214 -4.48 7.86 -13.12
C THR A 214 -5.78 8.02 -12.35
N TYR A 215 -6.13 9.25 -11.99
CA TYR A 215 -7.46 9.64 -11.52
C TYR A 215 -8.12 10.59 -12.54
N GLY A 216 -9.42 10.83 -12.43
CA GLY A 216 -10.17 11.61 -13.41
C GLY A 216 -9.94 13.11 -13.27
N ARG A 217 -10.08 13.62 -12.04
CA ARG A 217 -9.77 15.01 -11.66
C ARG A 217 -9.69 15.16 -10.14
N ILE A 218 -9.17 16.28 -9.69
CA ILE A 218 -9.36 16.76 -8.31
C ILE A 218 -10.72 17.47 -8.20
N HIS A 219 -11.41 17.35 -7.07
CA HIS A 219 -12.76 17.92 -6.90
C HIS A 219 -12.79 19.45 -6.98
N ASN A 220 -12.06 20.14 -6.09
CA ASN A 220 -11.79 21.59 -6.13
C ASN A 220 -10.66 21.93 -5.13
N ASP A 221 -10.27 23.21 -5.07
CA ASP A 221 -9.17 23.69 -4.21
C ASP A 221 -9.49 23.57 -2.71
N ASP A 222 -10.75 23.72 -2.32
CA ASP A 222 -11.20 23.60 -0.92
C ASP A 222 -11.16 22.14 -0.45
N TYR A 223 -11.45 21.21 -1.36
CA TYR A 223 -11.51 19.77 -1.12
C TYR A 223 -10.71 19.05 -2.21
N PRO A 224 -9.36 19.05 -2.13
CA PRO A 224 -8.49 18.53 -3.18
C PRO A 224 -8.41 17.00 -3.16
N TYR A 225 -9.56 16.36 -3.26
CA TYR A 225 -9.78 14.92 -3.28
C TYR A 225 -9.84 14.40 -4.71
N ALA A 226 -9.13 13.30 -4.96
CA ALA A 226 -9.15 12.65 -6.26
C ALA A 226 -10.52 12.02 -6.52
N LEU A 227 -11.06 12.27 -7.71
CA LEU A 227 -12.29 11.68 -8.20
C LEU A 227 -11.96 10.77 -9.38
N PHE A 228 -12.60 9.61 -9.39
CA PHE A 228 -12.26 8.53 -10.30
C PHE A 228 -13.37 8.28 -11.31
N ARG A 229 -12.97 7.86 -12.50
CA ARG A 229 -13.86 7.26 -13.49
C ARG A 229 -13.89 5.74 -13.28
N ARG A 230 -14.94 5.09 -13.79
CA ARG A 230 -15.03 3.62 -13.84
C ARG A 230 -14.81 3.05 -15.25
N ASP A 231 -14.53 3.91 -16.24
CA ASP A 231 -14.05 3.48 -17.55
C ASP A 231 -12.53 3.66 -17.70
N GLY A 232 -11.99 3.13 -18.79
CA GLY A 232 -10.58 3.20 -19.14
C GLY A 232 -10.26 2.42 -20.41
N LYS A 233 -8.98 2.34 -20.74
CA LYS A 233 -8.50 1.64 -21.94
C LYS A 233 -9.01 0.20 -21.94
N ARG A 234 -9.60 -0.20 -23.07
CA ARG A 234 -10.21 -1.52 -23.29
C ARG A 234 -11.50 -1.77 -22.48
N VAL A 235 -12.05 -0.81 -21.74
CA VAL A 235 -13.42 -0.94 -21.21
C VAL A 235 -14.42 -0.85 -22.35
N THR A 236 -15.22 -1.90 -22.46
CA THR A 236 -16.38 -2.04 -23.33
C THR A 236 -17.58 -2.45 -22.46
N TRP A 237 -18.80 -2.45 -22.99
CA TRP A 237 -19.91 -2.95 -22.18
C TRP A 237 -19.77 -4.43 -21.89
N GLU A 238 -19.27 -5.13 -22.88
CA GLU A 238 -19.26 -6.58 -22.96
C GLU A 238 -18.29 -7.15 -21.92
N ASN A 239 -17.19 -6.45 -21.63
CA ASN A 239 -16.21 -6.86 -20.65
C ASN A 239 -16.27 -6.11 -19.32
N TYR A 240 -17.04 -5.02 -19.23
CA TYR A 240 -17.40 -4.48 -17.94
C TYR A 240 -18.29 -5.54 -17.26
N THR A 241 -17.99 -5.94 -16.04
CA THR A 241 -18.87 -6.80 -15.22
C THR A 241 -18.80 -6.30 -13.78
N GLN A 242 -19.77 -6.73 -12.94
CA GLN A 242 -19.77 -6.36 -11.54
C GLN A 242 -18.50 -6.84 -10.83
N ASP A 243 -18.06 -8.06 -11.15
CA ASP A 243 -16.96 -8.73 -10.44
C ASP A 243 -15.59 -8.51 -11.09
N ASN A 244 -15.53 -7.89 -12.28
CA ASN A 244 -14.29 -7.81 -13.05
C ASN A 244 -14.23 -6.57 -13.95
N ASN A 245 -13.95 -5.40 -13.36
CA ASN A 245 -13.56 -4.22 -14.11
C ASN A 245 -12.10 -3.83 -13.84
N LEU A 246 -11.16 -4.51 -14.48
CA LEU A 246 -9.72 -4.29 -14.27
C LEU A 246 -9.20 -2.95 -14.81
N TYR A 247 -10.05 -2.21 -15.52
CA TYR A 247 -9.62 -1.09 -16.35
C TYR A 247 -10.28 0.24 -15.96
N GLY A 248 -11.17 0.30 -14.97
CA GLY A 248 -11.66 1.58 -14.44
C GLY A 248 -10.67 2.20 -13.46
N GLN A 249 -10.57 3.54 -13.39
CA GLN A 249 -9.62 4.21 -12.50
C GLN A 249 -9.88 3.87 -11.01
N ALA A 250 -11.15 3.83 -10.60
CA ALA A 250 -11.54 3.50 -9.23
C ALA A 250 -11.13 2.07 -8.85
N GLU A 251 -11.36 1.11 -9.75
CA GLU A 251 -11.00 -0.29 -9.54
C GLU A 251 -9.50 -0.51 -9.56
N ARG A 252 -8.76 0.18 -10.45
CA ARG A 252 -7.30 0.16 -10.45
C ARG A 252 -6.75 0.68 -9.13
N PHE A 253 -7.28 1.78 -8.61
CA PHE A 253 -6.85 2.31 -7.32
C PHE A 253 -7.02 1.30 -6.19
N CYS A 254 -8.21 0.71 -6.01
CA CYS A 254 -8.41 -0.30 -4.97
C CYS A 254 -7.53 -1.56 -5.17
N ARG A 255 -7.31 -1.97 -6.43
CA ARG A 255 -6.43 -3.10 -6.73
C ARG A 255 -4.96 -2.78 -6.43
N ASP A 256 -4.52 -1.56 -6.71
CA ASP A 256 -3.15 -1.15 -6.40
C ASP A 256 -2.93 -1.17 -4.89
N LEU A 257 -3.92 -0.74 -4.09
CA LEU A 257 -3.88 -0.88 -2.62
C LEU A 257 -3.74 -2.34 -2.19
N ALA A 258 -4.51 -3.26 -2.80
CA ALA A 258 -4.40 -4.70 -2.57
C ALA A 258 -3.00 -5.23 -2.91
N GLN A 259 -2.48 -4.82 -4.07
CA GLN A 259 -1.20 -5.29 -4.58
C GLN A 259 -0.01 -4.80 -3.75
N MET A 260 -0.15 -3.64 -3.11
CA MET A 260 0.83 -3.10 -2.17
C MET A 260 0.59 -3.52 -0.72
N SER A 261 -0.29 -4.50 -0.45
CA SER A 261 -0.63 -4.89 0.92
C SER A 261 -0.96 -3.69 1.82
N PHE A 262 -1.67 -2.68 1.28
CA PHE A 262 -1.79 -1.38 1.94
C PHE A 262 -2.30 -1.52 3.37
N ASN A 263 -1.63 -0.87 4.31
CA ASN A 263 -1.91 -0.99 5.75
C ASN A 263 -1.94 -2.46 6.25
N ASN A 264 -1.00 -3.28 5.77
CA ASN A 264 -0.87 -4.71 6.03
C ASN A 264 -2.10 -5.55 5.63
N LYS A 265 -2.81 -5.15 4.57
CA LYS A 265 -4.02 -5.83 4.06
C LYS A 265 -3.93 -6.05 2.55
N ASP A 266 -4.19 -7.29 2.12
CA ASP A 266 -4.04 -7.70 0.70
C ASP A 266 -5.36 -7.72 -0.09
N GLY A 267 -6.50 -7.55 0.61
CA GLY A 267 -7.85 -7.77 0.07
C GLY A 267 -8.60 -6.52 -0.35
N TRP A 268 -7.93 -5.42 -0.70
CA TRP A 268 -8.62 -4.17 -1.00
C TRP A 268 -9.50 -4.26 -2.24
N LYS A 269 -10.78 -3.92 -2.09
CA LYS A 269 -11.78 -3.89 -3.17
C LYS A 269 -12.69 -2.68 -3.01
N MET A 270 -13.33 -2.24 -4.08
CA MET A 270 -14.33 -1.18 -3.95
C MET A 270 -15.51 -1.66 -3.10
N ALA A 271 -16.04 -0.79 -2.23
CA ALA A 271 -17.19 -1.13 -1.41
C ALA A 271 -18.48 -1.28 -2.26
N ASN A 272 -19.34 -2.20 -1.86
CA ASN A 272 -20.63 -2.40 -2.50
C ASN A 272 -21.70 -1.45 -1.95
N SER A 273 -22.87 -1.39 -2.60
CA SER A 273 -23.89 -0.39 -2.22
C SER A 273 -24.45 -0.62 -0.81
N GLU A 274 -24.57 -1.88 -0.36
CA GLU A 274 -25.04 -2.20 0.99
C GLU A 274 -24.01 -1.83 2.05
N GLU A 275 -22.74 -2.13 1.80
CA GLU A 275 -21.63 -1.74 2.69
C GLU A 275 -21.51 -0.23 2.81
N LEU A 276 -21.61 0.49 1.69
CA LEU A 276 -21.61 1.95 1.68
C LEU A 276 -22.81 2.52 2.41
N GLU A 277 -24.01 1.97 2.19
CA GLU A 277 -25.24 2.41 2.87
C GLU A 277 -25.12 2.22 4.38
N ASN A 278 -24.65 1.06 4.84
CA ASN A 278 -24.47 0.77 6.26
C ASN A 278 -23.40 1.67 6.88
N LEU A 279 -22.25 1.83 6.22
CA LEU A 279 -21.17 2.72 6.66
C LEU A 279 -21.68 4.16 6.80
N LEU A 280 -22.32 4.70 5.76
CA LEU A 280 -22.81 6.08 5.76
C LEU A 280 -23.94 6.29 6.78
N ASN A 281 -24.84 5.33 6.95
CA ASN A 281 -25.90 5.40 7.95
C ASN A 281 -25.34 5.38 9.38
N HIS A 282 -24.32 4.57 9.64
CA HIS A 282 -23.63 4.56 10.93
C HIS A 282 -23.04 5.94 11.25
N TYR A 283 -22.29 6.54 10.32
CA TYR A 283 -21.71 7.87 10.51
C TYR A 283 -22.74 9.01 10.60
N ASN A 284 -23.88 8.88 9.89
CA ASN A 284 -25.00 9.82 10.02
C ASN A 284 -25.64 9.74 11.41
N ASN A 285 -25.89 8.53 11.91
CA ASN A 285 -26.52 8.32 13.21
C ASN A 285 -25.64 8.79 14.37
N ASP A 286 -24.32 8.70 14.22
CA ASP A 286 -23.34 9.14 15.23
C ASP A 286 -23.04 10.65 15.13
N GLY A 287 -23.69 11.38 14.21
CA GLY A 287 -23.52 12.82 14.05
C GLY A 287 -22.15 13.24 13.48
N LEU A 288 -21.37 12.28 12.97
CA LEU A 288 -20.03 12.53 12.42
C LEU A 288 -20.07 13.18 11.03
N MET A 289 -21.16 12.97 10.31
CA MET A 289 -21.42 13.65 9.03
C MET A 289 -21.78 15.12 9.21
N SER A 290 -22.50 15.47 10.28
CA SER A 290 -22.90 16.85 10.58
C SER A 290 -21.85 17.65 11.35
N SER A 291 -20.92 16.98 12.03
CA SER A 291 -19.80 17.62 12.73
C SER A 291 -18.68 18.09 11.79
N GLY A 292 -18.73 17.72 10.50
CA GLY A 292 -17.63 17.96 9.56
C GLY A 292 -16.39 17.13 9.85
N ALA A 293 -16.49 16.08 10.69
CA ALA A 293 -15.38 15.16 10.92
C ALA A 293 -15.01 14.38 9.66
N ILE A 294 -15.93 14.29 8.69
CA ILE A 294 -15.74 13.56 7.46
C ILE A 294 -16.24 14.37 6.24
N PRO A 295 -15.44 14.50 5.16
CA PRO A 295 -15.82 15.31 4.01
C PRO A 295 -16.79 14.55 3.08
N LEU A 296 -17.26 13.37 3.47
CA LEU A 296 -18.14 12.47 2.70
C LEU A 296 -19.37 13.20 2.14
N HIS A 297 -19.95 14.15 2.89
CA HIS A 297 -21.15 14.89 2.52
C HIS A 297 -21.03 15.72 1.23
N TYR A 298 -19.82 16.00 0.75
CA TYR A 298 -19.58 16.71 -0.51
C TYR A 298 -19.54 15.78 -1.73
N PHE A 299 -19.57 14.47 -1.53
CA PHE A 299 -19.28 13.51 -2.58
C PHE A 299 -20.45 12.55 -2.83
N SER A 300 -20.68 12.33 -4.12
CA SER A 300 -21.23 11.06 -4.60
C SER A 300 -20.11 10.03 -4.66
N ILE A 301 -20.39 8.80 -4.20
CA ILE A 301 -19.40 7.73 -4.05
C ILE A 301 -19.77 6.59 -4.99
N TRP A 302 -18.80 6.08 -5.73
CA TRP A 302 -18.97 4.89 -6.55
C TRP A 302 -19.24 3.65 -5.67
N SER A 303 -20.24 2.87 -6.06
CA SER A 303 -20.39 1.48 -5.61
C SER A 303 -19.80 0.53 -6.66
N ASP A 304 -19.32 -0.64 -6.26
CA ASP A 304 -18.98 -1.75 -7.18
C ASP A 304 -20.15 -2.21 -8.07
N GLN A 305 -21.41 -1.99 -7.63
CA GLN A 305 -22.61 -2.51 -8.27
C GLN A 305 -22.89 -1.88 -9.63
N ARG A 306 -23.23 -2.76 -10.58
CA ARG A 306 -23.54 -2.41 -11.97
C ARG A 306 -24.98 -1.90 -12.11
N PHE A 307 -25.19 -0.90 -12.97
CA PHE A 307 -26.53 -0.47 -13.34
C PHE A 307 -26.94 -1.18 -14.64
N THR A 308 -27.83 -2.17 -14.54
CA THR A 308 -28.07 -3.16 -15.61
C THR A 308 -28.63 -2.59 -16.92
N SER A 309 -29.20 -1.39 -16.94
CA SER A 309 -29.91 -0.85 -18.09
C SER A 309 -29.13 0.16 -18.93
N GLN A 310 -27.95 0.62 -18.49
CA GLN A 310 -27.16 1.67 -19.16
C GLN A 310 -25.68 1.45 -18.87
N TYR A 311 -24.76 1.95 -19.70
CA TYR A 311 -23.30 1.90 -19.48
C TYR A 311 -22.89 2.67 -18.21
N ALA A 312 -23.25 2.13 -17.06
CA ALA A 312 -23.41 2.87 -15.83
C ALA A 312 -23.24 1.98 -14.60
N SER A 313 -23.01 2.65 -13.49
CA SER A 313 -22.82 2.06 -12.17
C SER A 313 -23.59 2.87 -11.15
N PHE A 314 -23.88 2.27 -10.01
CA PHE A 314 -24.49 3.00 -8.93
C PHE A 314 -23.48 3.94 -8.26
N THR A 315 -23.96 5.14 -7.99
CA THR A 315 -23.37 6.04 -7.00
C THR A 315 -24.34 6.24 -5.86
N LEU A 316 -23.82 6.37 -4.65
CA LEU A 316 -24.57 6.78 -3.47
C LEU A 316 -24.25 8.24 -3.16
N ASN A 317 -25.25 9.01 -2.75
CA ASN A 317 -25.03 10.33 -2.16
C ASN A 317 -24.80 10.15 -0.66
N ALA A 318 -23.71 10.68 -0.12
CA ALA A 318 -23.43 10.52 1.30
C ALA A 318 -24.50 11.14 2.23
N ASN A 319 -25.23 12.16 1.75
CA ASN A 319 -26.32 12.79 2.50
C ASN A 319 -27.65 12.02 2.44
N ASP A 320 -27.78 11.10 1.47
CA ASP A 320 -28.96 10.25 1.31
C ASP A 320 -28.49 8.88 0.78
N PRO A 321 -27.93 8.03 1.67
CA PRO A 321 -27.33 6.76 1.28
C PRO A 321 -28.33 5.79 0.64
N SER A 322 -29.62 5.96 0.95
CA SER A 322 -30.71 5.17 0.36
C SER A 322 -30.96 5.47 -1.11
N ASN A 323 -30.54 6.65 -1.58
CA ASN A 323 -30.76 7.12 -2.93
C ASN A 323 -29.60 6.71 -3.86
N ARG A 324 -29.75 5.53 -4.45
CA ARG A 324 -28.83 4.98 -5.45
C ARG A 324 -29.15 5.54 -6.83
N VAL A 325 -28.18 6.21 -7.44
CA VAL A 325 -28.35 6.82 -8.76
C VAL A 325 -27.43 6.15 -9.77
N GLY A 326 -27.98 5.73 -10.90
CA GLY A 326 -27.18 5.25 -12.04
C GLY A 326 -26.41 6.39 -12.69
N ARG A 327 -25.09 6.23 -12.83
CA ARG A 327 -24.19 7.20 -13.47
C ARG A 327 -23.35 6.53 -14.54
N TYR A 328 -23.18 7.20 -15.67
CA TYR A 328 -22.27 6.74 -16.72
C TYR A 328 -20.86 6.51 -16.18
N LEU A 329 -20.16 5.48 -16.67
CA LEU A 329 -18.81 5.13 -16.21
C LEU A 329 -17.78 6.26 -16.36
N SER A 330 -18.05 7.21 -17.27
CA SER A 330 -17.27 8.42 -17.47
C SER A 330 -17.48 9.51 -16.41
N GLY A 331 -18.40 9.30 -15.46
CA GLY A 331 -18.61 10.17 -14.30
C GLY A 331 -17.37 10.21 -13.41
N LYS A 332 -17.21 11.27 -12.62
CA LYS A 332 -16.10 11.44 -11.68
C LYS A 332 -16.65 11.51 -10.29
N HIS A 333 -16.46 10.45 -9.53
CA HIS A 333 -17.01 10.30 -8.20
C HIS A 333 -15.93 9.78 -7.26
N ALA A 334 -16.13 9.97 -5.95
CA ALA A 334 -15.21 9.46 -4.95
C ALA A 334 -15.26 7.92 -4.96
N VAL A 335 -14.17 7.29 -4.53
CA VAL A 335 -14.12 5.84 -4.32
C VAL A 335 -13.89 5.55 -2.84
N ILE A 336 -14.53 4.48 -2.34
CA ILE A 336 -14.17 3.88 -1.05
C ILE A 336 -13.72 2.47 -1.33
N CYS A 337 -12.49 2.16 -0.92
CA CYS A 337 -11.98 0.80 -0.96
C CYS A 337 -12.12 0.20 0.44
N ARG A 338 -12.61 -1.04 0.53
CA ARG A 338 -12.73 -1.81 1.75
C ARG A 338 -11.69 -2.94 1.77
N SER A 339 -11.26 -3.31 2.96
CA SER A 339 -10.53 -4.54 3.18
C SER A 339 -11.46 -5.75 3.12
N GLU A 340 -10.92 -6.91 2.77
CA GLU A 340 -11.58 -8.22 2.98
C GLU A 340 -11.29 -8.83 4.35
#